data_AF-A0A436C0Y8-F1
#
_entry.id   AF-A0A436C0Y8-F1
#
_cell.length_a   1.000
_cell.length_b   1.000
_cell.length_c   1.000
_cell.angle_alpha   90.00
_cell.angle_beta   90.00
_cell.angle_gamma   90.00
#
_symmetry.space_group_name_H-M   'P 1'
#
loop_
_entity.id
_entity.type
_entity.pdbx_description
1 polymer ?
#
loop_
_entity_poly.entity_id
_entity_poly.type
_entity_poly.pdbx_seq_one_letter_code
_entity_poly.pdbx_strand_id
1 'polypeptide(L)'
;MIAAISGRALAAAARRAGYRPLVADFFCDTDTVALAERATMLPGDLQGGIDGERIIDTLRRLAGDDLPAAIVLGSGFERMPETVDKIARHFRLAGNGGAAIRRIKDPQLLADDCAELGIPHPQLRWDQPPDPENWVVKT
;
A
#
# COMPACT_ATOMS: atom_id res chain seq x y z
N MET A 1 -8.48 -4.75 9.66
CA MET A 1 -7.61 -5.74 8.98
C MET A 1 -6.43 -5.02 8.36
N ILE A 2 -5.26 -5.64 8.31
CA ILE A 2 -4.02 -5.08 7.79
C ILE A 2 -3.45 -6.06 6.77
N ALA A 3 -3.02 -5.55 5.62
CA ALA A 3 -2.21 -6.29 4.66
C ALA A 3 -0.97 -5.45 4.30
N ALA A 4 0.22 -5.99 4.47
CA ALA A 4 1.47 -5.26 4.18
C ALA A 4 2.64 -6.24 4.01
N ILE A 5 3.74 -5.84 3.35
CA ILE A 5 4.98 -6.63 3.43
C ILE A 5 5.42 -6.77 4.90
N SER A 6 5.30 -5.71 5.71
CA SER A 6 5.51 -5.74 7.16
C SER A 6 4.34 -5.09 7.89
N GLY A 7 3.59 -5.87 8.68
CA GLY A 7 2.36 -5.44 9.35
C GLY A 7 2.55 -5.02 10.81
N ARG A 8 3.66 -5.39 11.45
CA ARG A 8 3.90 -5.21 12.90
C ARG A 8 3.61 -3.82 13.44
N ALA A 9 4.13 -2.77 12.80
CA ALA A 9 3.93 -1.39 13.26
C ALA A 9 2.46 -0.94 13.17
N LEU A 10 1.76 -1.35 12.11
CA LEU A 10 0.33 -1.08 11.93
C LEU A 10 -0.50 -1.87 12.95
N ALA A 11 -0.12 -3.12 13.26
CA ALA A 11 -0.78 -3.93 14.28
C ALA A 11 -0.63 -3.29 15.67
N ALA A 12 0.57 -2.81 16.01
CA ALA A 12 0.82 -2.08 17.25
C ALA A 12 -0.02 -0.79 17.34
N ALA A 13 -0.11 -0.02 16.26
CA ALA A 13 -0.96 1.18 16.21
C ALA A 13 -2.44 0.84 16.39
N ALA A 14 -2.93 -0.22 15.73
CA ALA A 14 -4.30 -0.69 15.86
C ALA A 14 -4.64 -1.12 17.30
N ARG A 15 -3.74 -1.87 17.97
CA ARG A 15 -3.91 -2.25 19.39
C ARG A 15 -3.95 -1.03 20.29
N ARG A 16 -3.07 -0.04 20.12
CA ARG A 16 -3.09 1.21 20.90
C ARG A 16 -4.39 2.00 20.71
N ALA A 17 -4.98 1.93 19.53
CA ALA A 17 -6.27 2.54 19.22
C ALA A 17 -7.49 1.69 19.66
N GLY A 18 -7.28 0.58 20.38
CA GLY A 18 -8.35 -0.27 20.92
C GLY A 18 -8.95 -1.27 19.93
N TYR A 19 -8.34 -1.45 18.75
CA TYR A 19 -8.80 -2.43 17.77
C TYR A 19 -8.19 -3.82 18.02
N ARG A 20 -8.85 -4.84 17.45
CA ARG A 20 -8.37 -6.23 17.35
C ARG A 20 -7.85 -6.46 15.92
N PRO A 21 -6.54 -6.30 15.65
CA PRO A 21 -6.03 -6.35 14.28
C PRO A 21 -5.96 -7.77 13.75
N LEU A 22 -6.63 -8.03 12.62
CA LEU A 22 -6.33 -9.16 11.75
C LEU A 22 -5.19 -8.76 10.81
N VAL A 23 -4.09 -9.52 10.76
CA VAL A 23 -2.88 -9.16 10.03
C VAL A 23 -2.53 -10.21 8.98
N ALA A 24 -2.33 -9.78 7.75
CA ALA A 24 -1.63 -10.55 6.74
C ALA A 24 -0.31 -9.83 6.41
N ASP A 25 0.84 -10.47 6.63
CA ASP A 25 2.12 -9.95 6.17
C ASP A 25 3.09 -11.05 5.73
N PHE A 26 4.27 -10.70 5.21
CA PHE A 26 5.25 -11.69 4.73
C PHE A 26 6.11 -12.32 5.82
N PHE A 27 6.11 -11.76 7.03
CA PHE A 27 7.00 -12.24 8.08
C PHE A 27 6.26 -13.14 9.06
N CYS A 28 5.02 -12.76 9.41
CA CYS A 28 4.20 -13.37 10.44
C CYS A 28 5.03 -13.71 11.69
N ASP A 29 5.95 -12.81 12.06
CA ASP A 29 6.91 -13.02 13.14
C ASP A 29 6.21 -13.04 14.51
N THR A 30 6.93 -13.51 15.53
CA THR A 30 6.41 -13.66 16.89
C THR A 30 5.82 -12.36 17.42
N ASP A 31 6.45 -11.21 17.13
CA ASP A 31 5.96 -9.90 17.55
C ASP A 31 4.63 -9.54 16.87
N THR A 32 4.50 -9.82 15.57
CA THR A 32 3.27 -9.60 14.81
C THR A 32 2.15 -10.50 15.32
N VAL A 33 2.43 -11.77 15.56
CA VAL A 33 1.46 -12.73 16.12
C VAL A 33 1.01 -12.30 17.52
N ALA A 34 1.92 -11.83 18.38
CA ALA A 34 1.60 -11.35 19.72
C ALA A 34 0.68 -10.10 19.70
N LEU A 35 0.78 -9.26 18.67
CA LEU A 35 -0.05 -8.08 18.50
C LEU A 35 -1.35 -8.38 17.75
N ALA A 36 -1.37 -9.37 16.87
CA ALA A 36 -2.52 -9.70 16.06
C ALA A 36 -3.61 -10.40 16.88
N GLU A 37 -4.86 -10.25 16.48
CA GLU A 37 -5.94 -11.14 16.89
C GLU A 37 -5.84 -12.47 16.14
N ARG A 38 -5.58 -12.38 14.83
CA ARG A 38 -5.22 -13.49 13.95
C ARG A 38 -4.20 -12.98 12.95
N ALA A 39 -3.21 -13.82 12.67
CA ALA A 39 -2.16 -13.53 11.70
C ALA A 39 -2.12 -14.62 10.64
N THR A 40 -1.76 -14.25 9.41
CA THR A 40 -1.47 -15.21 8.34
C THR A 40 -0.38 -14.67 7.44
N MET A 41 0.26 -15.57 6.69
CA MET A 41 1.19 -15.18 5.65
C MET A 41 0.45 -14.59 4.46
N LEU A 42 0.91 -13.44 3.96
CA LEU A 42 0.49 -12.93 2.66
C LEU A 42 0.95 -13.89 1.54
N PRO A 43 0.16 -14.04 0.47
CA PRO A 43 0.57 -14.85 -0.66
C PRO A 43 1.64 -14.12 -1.48
N GLY A 44 2.65 -14.85 -1.95
CA GLY A 44 3.82 -14.31 -2.64
C GLY A 44 5.08 -14.39 -1.78
N ASP A 45 6.09 -13.59 -2.11
CA ASP A 45 7.37 -13.54 -1.41
C ASP A 45 8.09 -12.19 -1.62
N LEU A 46 9.24 -12.00 -0.95
CA LEU A 46 9.98 -10.74 -1.02
C LEU A 46 10.62 -10.46 -2.39
N GLN A 47 10.89 -11.49 -3.20
CA GLN A 47 11.48 -11.33 -4.54
C GLN A 47 10.41 -11.02 -5.58
N GLY A 48 9.36 -11.85 -5.65
CA GLY A 48 8.25 -11.74 -6.60
C GLY A 48 7.16 -10.75 -6.19
N GLY A 49 7.14 -10.34 -4.92
CA GLY A 49 6.11 -9.46 -4.38
C GLY A 49 4.82 -10.19 -4.00
N ILE A 50 3.76 -9.41 -3.78
CA ILE A 50 2.47 -9.92 -3.33
C ILE A 50 1.76 -10.56 -4.52
N ASP A 51 1.23 -11.76 -4.32
CA ASP A 51 0.43 -12.44 -5.33
C ASP A 51 -0.98 -11.85 -5.35
N GLY A 52 -1.24 -11.01 -6.37
CA GLY A 52 -2.50 -10.30 -6.55
C GLY A 52 -3.70 -11.18 -6.92
N GLU A 53 -3.48 -12.42 -7.35
CA GLU A 53 -4.56 -13.35 -7.70
C GLU A 53 -5.05 -14.13 -6.47
N ARG A 54 -4.15 -14.44 -5.53
CA ARG A 54 -4.51 -15.16 -4.29
C ARG A 54 -4.90 -14.26 -3.12
N ILE A 55 -4.63 -12.95 -3.21
CA ILE A 55 -4.79 -12.00 -2.10
C ILE A 55 -6.21 -11.94 -1.53
N ILE A 56 -7.24 -11.93 -2.38
CA ILE A 56 -8.63 -11.78 -1.92
C ILE A 56 -9.06 -13.00 -1.11
N ASP A 57 -8.71 -14.20 -1.55
CA ASP A 57 -9.05 -15.44 -0.86
C ASP A 57 -8.29 -15.56 0.46
N THR A 58 -7.00 -15.17 0.50
CA THR A 58 -6.24 -15.11 1.76
C THR A 58 -6.89 -14.15 2.76
N LEU A 59 -7.27 -12.95 2.32
CA LEU A 59 -7.90 -11.95 3.20
C LEU A 59 -9.28 -12.39 3.69
N ARG A 60 -10.08 -13.03 2.84
CA ARG A 60 -11.38 -13.61 3.24
C ARG A 60 -11.21 -14.72 4.27
N ARG A 61 -10.25 -15.62 4.09
CA ARG A 61 -9.94 -16.68 5.07
C ARG A 61 -9.46 -16.11 6.39
N LEU A 62 -8.62 -15.06 6.35
CA LEU A 62 -8.18 -14.36 7.55
C LEU A 62 -9.35 -13.68 8.28
N ALA A 63 -10.28 -13.07 7.55
CA ALA A 63 -11.49 -12.50 8.13
C ALA A 63 -12.40 -13.59 8.74
N GLY A 64 -12.56 -14.74 8.08
CA GLY A 64 -13.54 -15.74 8.51
C GLY A 64 -14.94 -15.12 8.59
N ASP A 65 -15.61 -15.30 9.73
CA ASP A 65 -16.94 -14.71 9.99
C ASP A 65 -16.88 -13.28 10.56
N ASP A 66 -15.68 -12.76 10.86
CA ASP A 66 -15.54 -11.37 11.31
C ASP A 66 -15.82 -10.41 10.15
N LEU A 67 -16.39 -9.25 10.48
CA LEU A 67 -16.57 -8.12 9.56
C LEU A 67 -15.57 -7.01 9.91
N PRO A 68 -14.40 -6.93 9.24
CA PRO A 68 -13.41 -5.90 9.54
C PRO A 68 -13.98 -4.51 9.26
N ALA A 69 -13.85 -3.59 10.23
CA ALA A 69 -14.31 -2.21 10.06
C ALA A 69 -13.67 -1.50 8.84
N ALA A 70 -12.42 -1.83 8.55
CA ALA A 70 -11.70 -1.46 7.34
C ALA A 70 -10.49 -2.37 7.12
N ILE A 71 -9.93 -2.31 5.90
CA ILE A 71 -8.58 -2.79 5.58
C ILE A 71 -7.61 -1.62 5.41
N VAL A 72 -6.44 -1.73 6.03
CA VAL A 72 -5.30 -0.83 5.83
C VAL A 72 -4.26 -1.58 5.00
N LEU A 73 -3.81 -0.96 3.90
CA LEU A 73 -2.73 -1.48 3.06
C LEU A 73 -1.43 -0.78 3.42
N GLY A 74 -0.42 -1.55 3.84
CA GLY A 74 0.93 -1.06 4.08
C GLY A 74 1.81 -1.18 2.83
N SER A 75 3.12 -1.33 3.05
CA SER A 75 4.10 -1.43 1.96
C SER A 75 3.86 -2.63 1.04
N GLY A 76 4.23 -2.47 -0.23
CA GLY A 76 4.15 -3.48 -1.28
C GLY A 76 2.95 -3.32 -2.22
N PHE A 77 1.92 -2.57 -1.82
CA PHE A 77 0.71 -2.35 -2.63
C PHE A 77 0.83 -1.16 -3.58
N GLU A 78 1.74 -0.23 -3.32
CA GLU A 78 1.99 0.95 -4.14
C GLU A 78 2.34 0.60 -5.59
N ARG A 79 2.95 -0.57 -5.84
CA ARG A 79 3.28 -1.09 -7.18
C ARG A 79 2.15 -1.86 -7.86
N MET A 80 1.00 -2.03 -7.20
CA MET A 80 -0.12 -2.86 -7.67
C MET A 80 -1.48 -2.15 -7.53
N PRO A 81 -1.67 -0.98 -8.18
CA PRO A 81 -2.88 -0.18 -7.99
C PRO A 81 -4.17 -0.93 -8.42
N GLU A 82 -4.09 -1.85 -9.38
CA GLU A 82 -5.20 -2.73 -9.78
C GLU A 82 -5.59 -3.68 -8.65
N THR A 83 -4.61 -4.23 -7.92
CA THR A 83 -4.86 -5.09 -6.76
C THR A 83 -5.45 -4.28 -5.60
N VAL A 84 -5.04 -3.03 -5.40
CA VAL A 84 -5.66 -2.12 -4.43
C VAL A 84 -7.15 -1.92 -4.76
N ASP A 85 -7.47 -1.65 -6.03
CA ASP A 85 -8.85 -1.50 -6.48
C ASP A 85 -9.66 -2.80 -6.32
N LYS A 86 -9.06 -3.96 -6.62
CA LYS A 86 -9.68 -5.28 -6.37
C LYS A 86 -10.02 -5.44 -4.88
N ILE A 87 -9.08 -5.14 -3.98
CA ILE A 87 -9.29 -5.24 -2.53
C ILE A 87 -10.40 -4.29 -2.06
N ALA A 88 -10.40 -3.05 -2.55
CA ALA A 88 -11.39 -2.02 -2.17
C ALA A 88 -12.84 -2.39 -2.56
N ARG A 89 -13.02 -3.28 -3.54
CA ARG A 89 -14.34 -3.83 -3.90
C ARG A 89 -14.86 -4.87 -2.90
N HIS A 90 -13.98 -5.48 -2.12
CA HIS A 90 -14.32 -6.55 -1.16
C HIS A 90 -14.32 -6.09 0.29
N PHE A 91 -13.47 -5.12 0.63
CA PHE A 91 -13.33 -4.58 1.97
C PHE A 91 -13.32 -3.07 1.92
N ARG A 92 -13.90 -2.42 2.94
CA ARG A 92 -13.80 -0.97 3.08
C ARG A 92 -12.32 -0.58 3.23
N LEU A 93 -11.76 0.09 2.23
CA LEU A 93 -10.38 0.57 2.27
C LEU A 93 -10.26 1.80 3.16
N ALA A 94 -9.37 1.74 4.16
CA ALA A 94 -8.94 2.88 4.96
C ALA A 94 -7.60 3.39 4.42
N GLY A 95 -7.67 4.19 3.36
CA GLY A 95 -6.51 4.74 2.66
C GLY A 95 -6.83 5.15 1.23
N ASN A 96 -5.77 5.36 0.45
CA ASN A 96 -5.88 5.76 -0.95
C ASN A 96 -6.13 4.56 -1.87
N GLY A 97 -7.12 4.69 -2.76
CA GLY A 97 -7.40 3.69 -3.80
C GLY A 97 -6.38 3.72 -4.95
N GLY A 98 -6.53 2.80 -5.91
CA GLY A 98 -5.62 2.68 -7.05
C GLY A 98 -5.59 3.93 -7.93
N ALA A 99 -6.70 4.68 -8.02
CA ALA A 99 -6.74 5.93 -8.77
C ALA A 99 -5.78 7.00 -8.23
N ALA A 100 -5.75 7.17 -6.90
CA ALA A 100 -4.83 8.10 -6.25
C ALA A 100 -3.37 7.65 -6.42
N ILE A 101 -3.10 6.35 -6.32
CA ILE A 101 -1.77 5.77 -6.55
C ILE A 101 -1.31 6.01 -7.99
N ARG A 102 -2.17 5.78 -8.99
CA ARG A 102 -1.85 6.03 -10.40
C ARG A 102 -1.58 7.50 -10.66
N ARG A 103 -2.40 8.41 -10.10
CA ARG A 103 -2.24 9.87 -10.27
C ARG A 103 -0.89 10.35 -9.74
N ILE A 104 -0.53 10.00 -8.50
CA ILE A 104 0.73 10.46 -7.89
C ILE A 104 1.98 9.83 -8.51
N LYS A 105 1.81 8.74 -9.26
CA LYS A 105 2.90 8.09 -10.00
C LYS A 105 3.12 8.65 -11.40
N ASP A 106 2.16 9.39 -11.93
CA ASP A 106 2.36 10.17 -13.14
C ASP A 106 3.08 11.48 -12.75
N PRO A 107 4.32 11.69 -13.22
CA PRO A 107 5.10 12.85 -12.82
C PRO A 107 4.46 14.15 -13.30
N GLN A 108 3.80 14.17 -14.47
CA GLN A 108 3.15 15.37 -14.98
C GLN A 108 1.92 15.70 -14.14
N LEU A 109 1.05 14.71 -13.86
CA LEU A 109 -0.13 14.95 -13.02
C LEU A 109 0.24 15.40 -11.61
N LEU A 110 1.31 14.84 -11.03
CA LEU A 110 1.81 15.28 -9.72
C LEU A 110 2.36 16.72 -9.77
N ALA A 111 3.09 17.08 -10.83
CA ALA A 111 3.57 18.45 -11.00
C ALA A 111 2.40 19.44 -11.15
N ASP A 112 1.38 19.08 -11.92
CA ASP A 112 0.16 19.88 -12.08
C ASP A 112 -0.58 20.06 -10.74
N ASP A 113 -0.74 18.99 -9.95
CA ASP A 113 -1.33 19.04 -8.60
C ASP A 113 -0.52 19.98 -7.68
N CYS A 114 0.82 19.89 -7.71
CA CYS A 114 1.69 20.77 -6.93
C CYS A 114 1.57 22.23 -7.38
N ALA A 115 1.50 22.49 -8.70
CA ALA A 115 1.33 23.83 -9.24
C ALA A 115 0.00 24.46 -8.79
N GLU A 116 -1.10 23.71 -8.85
CA GLU A 116 -2.42 24.15 -8.39
C GLU A 116 -2.43 24.50 -6.91
N LEU A 117 -1.72 23.71 -6.08
CA LEU A 117 -1.62 23.91 -4.63
C LEU A 117 -0.53 24.93 -4.22
N GLY A 118 0.23 25.49 -5.15
CA GLY A 118 1.34 26.40 -4.86
C GLY A 118 2.52 25.72 -4.15
N ILE A 119 2.67 24.40 -4.31
CA ILE A 119 3.78 23.61 -3.73
C ILE A 119 4.97 23.66 -4.70
N PRO A 120 6.16 24.13 -4.26
CA PRO A 120 7.36 24.09 -5.08
C PRO A 120 7.71 22.67 -5.50
N HIS A 121 7.93 22.47 -6.80
CA HIS A 121 8.27 21.19 -7.39
C HIS A 121 9.32 21.40 -8.51
N PRO A 122 10.15 20.39 -8.81
CA PRO A 122 11.13 20.51 -9.87
C PRO A 122 10.45 20.66 -11.23
N GLN A 123 11.11 21.37 -12.14
CA GLN A 123 10.69 21.38 -13.54
C GLN A 123 10.87 19.98 -14.13
N LEU A 124 9.96 19.59 -15.03
CA LEU A 124 10.01 18.33 -15.76
C LEU A 124 10.28 18.62 -17.24
N ARG A 125 11.13 17.79 -17.85
CA ARG A 125 11.43 17.81 -19.29
C ARG A 125 11.53 16.39 -19.82
N TRP A 126 11.07 16.21 -21.05
CA TRP A 126 11.20 14.96 -21.79
C TRP A 126 12.30 15.01 -22.84
N ASP A 127 12.68 16.22 -23.26
CA ASP A 127 13.80 16.52 -24.14
C ASP A 127 15.08 16.81 -23.34
N GLN A 128 16.24 16.63 -23.98
CA GLN A 128 17.52 16.96 -23.36
C GLN A 128 17.60 18.48 -23.10
N PRO A 129 17.80 18.92 -21.86
CA PRO A 129 17.95 20.34 -21.55
C PRO A 129 19.28 20.88 -22.10
N PRO A 130 19.38 22.19 -22.36
CA PRO A 130 20.61 22.83 -22.83
C PRO A 130 21.75 22.77 -21.79
N ASP A 131 21.44 22.55 -20.52
CA ASP A 131 22.37 22.48 -19.39
C ASP A 131 22.25 21.16 -18.58
N PRO A 132 22.56 19.99 -19.17
CA PRO A 132 22.31 18.69 -18.55
C PRO A 132 22.91 18.49 -17.14
N GLU A 133 24.01 19.16 -16.83
CA GLU A 133 24.70 19.06 -15.52
C GLU A 133 23.84 19.57 -14.34
N ASN A 134 22.83 20.40 -14.60
CA ASN A 134 21.90 20.91 -13.58
C ASN A 134 20.62 20.05 -13.45
N TRP A 135 20.52 18.95 -14.20
CA TRP A 135 19.33 18.10 -14.25
C TRP A 135 19.62 16.69 -13.76
N VAL A 136 18.64 16.08 -13.11
CA VAL A 136 18.67 14.66 -12.74
C VAL A 136 17.85 13.90 -13.77
N VAL A 137 18.49 12.94 -14.45
CA VAL A 137 17.83 12.05 -15.40
C VAL A 137 17.32 10.82 -14.66
N LYS A 138 16.05 10.47 -14.92
CA LYS A 138 15.46 9.21 -14.47
C LYS A 138 15.62 8.18 -15.60
N THR A 139 16.55 7.24 -15.41
CA THR A 139 16.81 6.09 -16.30
C THR A 139 15.92 4.91 -15.99
#